data_AF-M0JF78-F1
#
_entry.id   AF-M0JF78-F1
#
_cell.length_a   1.000
_cell.length_b   1.000
_cell.length_c   1.000
_cell.angle_alpha   90.00
_cell.angle_beta   90.00
_cell.angle_gamma   90.00
#
_symmetry.space_group_name_H-M   'P 1'
#
loop_
_entity.id
_entity.type
_entity.pdbx_description
1 polymer ?
#
loop_
_entity_poly.entity_id
_entity_poly.type
_entity_poly.pdbx_seq_one_letter_code
_entity_poly.pdbx_strand_id
1 'polypeptide(L)' 'MSFRSTTPTFEAGEEIEVYVTELDEESGELVAQVGETRLHFENGETDIVGCRVLAKVESFDDTEHRGRLTHLKTLSRGSF' A
#
# COMPACT_ATOMS: atom_id res chain seq x y z
N MET A 1 -14.66 12.64 -19.48
CA MET A 1 -14.75 11.19 -19.22
C MET A 1 -13.36 10.62 -19.43
N SER A 2 -12.55 10.63 -18.38
CA SER A 2 -11.16 10.22 -18.47
C SER A 2 -11.03 8.76 -18.09
N PHE A 3 -10.30 8.04 -18.92
CA PHE A 3 -10.09 6.61 -18.88
C PHE A 3 -9.57 6.19 -17.51
N ARG A 4 -10.27 5.21 -16.92
CA ARG A 4 -9.81 4.44 -15.76
C ARG A 4 -8.58 3.65 -16.21
N SER A 5 -7.40 4.24 -16.13
CA SER A 5 -6.18 3.42 -16.13
C SER A 5 -6.22 2.62 -14.82
N THR A 6 -6.53 1.33 -14.94
CA THR A 6 -6.64 0.38 -13.83
C THR A 6 -5.29 0.09 -13.17
N THR A 7 -4.20 0.64 -13.71
CA THR A 7 -2.84 0.54 -13.20
C THR A 7 -2.41 1.93 -12.71
N PRO A 8 -2.65 2.28 -11.44
CA PRO A 8 -2.09 3.51 -10.87
C PRO A 8 -0.56 3.39 -10.85
N THR A 9 0.12 4.27 -11.59
CA THR A 9 1.57 4.44 -11.45
C THR A 9 1.82 5.38 -10.28
N PHE A 10 2.73 4.99 -9.39
CA PHE A 10 3.07 5.76 -8.20
C PHE A 10 4.44 6.41 -8.37
N GLU A 11 4.55 7.68 -7.99
CA GLU A 11 5.83 8.39 -7.98
C GLU A 11 6.54 8.22 -6.62
N ALA A 12 7.86 8.04 -6.65
CA ALA A 12 8.67 8.03 -5.44
C ALA A 12 8.57 9.40 -4.73
N GLY A 13 8.17 9.38 -3.47
CA GLY A 13 7.89 10.56 -2.68
C GLY A 13 6.40 10.86 -2.50
N GLU A 14 5.52 10.20 -3.26
CA GLU A 14 4.08 10.45 -3.21
C GLU A 14 3.42 9.80 -2.00
N GLU A 15 2.53 10.54 -1.34
CA GLU A 15 1.73 10.05 -0.23
C GLU A 15 0.40 9.52 -0.76
N ILE A 16 0.16 8.23 -0.55
CA ILE A 16 -1.02 7.52 -1.03
C ILE A 16 -1.78 6.87 0.11
N GLU A 17 -3.10 6.88 -0.01
CA GLU A 17 -3.98 6.17 0.90
C GLU A 17 -4.24 4.77 0.38
N VAL A 18 -3.77 3.76 1.10
CA VAL A 18 -3.95 2.37 0.70
C VAL A 18 -4.66 1.58 1.79
N TYR A 19 -5.34 0.52 1.37
CA TYR A 19 -5.99 -0.39 2.28
C TYR A 19 -5.12 -1.63 2.42
N VAL A 20 -4.72 -1.91 3.66
CA VAL A 20 -3.93 -3.10 3.95
C VAL A 20 -4.87 -4.29 3.89
N THR A 21 -4.65 -5.17 2.92
CA THR A 21 -5.49 -6.35 2.72
C THR A 21 -5.01 -7.50 3.59
N GLU A 22 -3.70 -7.67 3.71
CA GLU A 22 -3.09 -8.79 4.41
C GLU A 22 -1.67 -8.48 4.88
N LEU A 23 -1.14 -9.38 5.71
CA LEU A 23 0.26 -9.42 6.10
C LEU A 23 0.90 -10.58 5.35
N ASP A 24 2.02 -10.32 4.68
CA ASP A 24 2.85 -11.37 4.08
C ASP A 24 3.52 -12.16 5.22
N GLU A 25 3.04 -13.37 5.49
CA GLU A 25 3.58 -14.20 6.58
C GLU A 25 5.01 -14.71 6.29
N GLU A 26 5.42 -14.72 5.02
CA GLU A 26 6.75 -15.16 4.60
C GLU A 26 7.83 -14.11 4.90
N SER A 27 7.52 -12.84 4.62
CA SER A 27 8.45 -11.70 4.79
C SER A 27 8.21 -10.95 6.10
N GLY A 28 7.02 -11.06 6.69
CA GLY A 28 6.58 -10.26 7.84
C GLY A 28 6.20 -8.82 7.48
N GLU A 29 5.98 -8.52 6.19
CA GLU A 29 5.66 -7.18 5.69
C GLU A 29 4.16 -7.04 5.41
N LEU A 30 3.57 -5.87 5.71
CA LEU A 30 2.18 -5.64 5.30
C LEU A 30 2.08 -5.54 3.78
N VAL A 31 0.99 -6.06 3.23
CA VAL A 31 0.65 -5.96 1.82
C VAL A 31 -0.64 -5.17 1.67
N ALA A 32 -0.55 -4.06 0.95
CA ALA A 32 -1.71 -3.37 0.43
C ALA A 32 -1.86 -3.68 -1.06
N GLN A 33 -3.09 -4.04 -1.45
CA GLN A 33 -3.42 -4.25 -2.84
C GLN A 33 -4.20 -3.05 -3.39
N VAL A 34 -3.68 -2.47 -4.49
CA VAL A 34 -4.36 -1.39 -5.21
C VAL A 34 -4.58 -1.84 -6.64
N GLY A 35 -5.81 -2.27 -6.94
CA GLY A 35 -6.11 -2.89 -8.22
C GLY A 35 -5.33 -4.19 -8.40
N GLU A 36 -4.40 -4.23 -9.35
CA GLU A 36 -3.50 -5.36 -9.62
C GLU A 36 -2.12 -5.20 -8.96
N THR A 37 -1.82 -4.02 -8.42
CA THR A 37 -0.50 -3.70 -7.86
C THR A 37 -0.40 -4.12 -6.40
N ARG A 38 0.75 -4.71 -6.04
CA ARG A 38 1.07 -5.12 -4.67
C ARG A 38 2.08 -4.15 -4.06
N LEU A 39 1.71 -3.58 -2.92
CA LEU A 39 2.52 -2.58 -2.24
C LEU A 39 2.92 -3.13 -0.86
N HIS A 40 4.23 -3.20 -0.64
CA HIS A 40 4.83 -3.76 0.57
C HIS A 40 5.25 -2.65 1.52
N PHE A 41 5.04 -2.85 2.81
CA PHE A 41 5.45 -1.91 3.86
C PHE A 41 6.63 -2.43 4.67
N GLU A 42 7.74 -1.70 4.66
CA GLU A 42 8.95 -2.10 5.42
C GLU A 42 8.78 -1.98 6.95
N ASN A 43 7.82 -1.17 7.43
CA ASN A 43 7.63 -0.90 8.87
C ASN A 43 6.16 -0.86 9.29
N GLY A 44 5.33 -1.68 8.66
CA GLY A 44 3.91 -1.74 8.96
C GLY A 44 3.61 -2.50 10.27
N GLU A 45 2.76 -1.94 11.13
CA GLU A 45 2.23 -2.67 12.29
C GLU A 45 1.23 -3.75 11.84
N THR A 46 1.34 -4.99 12.29
CA THR A 46 0.38 -6.06 11.90
C THR A 46 -1.07 -5.77 12.33
N ASP A 47 -1.25 -4.89 13.30
CA ASP A 47 -2.54 -4.44 13.84
C ASP A 47 -3.36 -3.58 12.84
N ILE A 48 -2.72 -3.04 11.79
CA ILE A 48 -3.41 -2.22 10.77
C ILE A 48 -3.86 -3.03 9.54
N VAL A 49 -3.79 -4.36 9.56
CA VAL A 49 -4.42 -5.22 8.55
C VAL A 49 -5.94 -4.99 8.57
N GLY A 50 -6.55 -4.78 7.40
CA GLY A 50 -7.96 -4.40 7.30
C GLY A 50 -8.23 -2.94 7.70
N CYS A 51 -7.20 -2.11 7.82
CA CYS A 51 -7.32 -0.68 8.05
C CYS A 51 -6.82 0.11 6.84
N ARG A 52 -7.33 1.35 6.72
CA ARG A 52 -6.85 2.30 5.72
C ARG A 52 -5.74 3.14 6.32
N VAL A 53 -4.59 3.16 5.65
CA VAL A 53 -3.40 3.88 6.11
C VAL A 53 -2.86 4.78 5.01
N LEU A 54 -2.29 5.90 5.43
CA LEU A 54 -1.49 6.78 4.61
C LEU A 54 -0.06 6.23 4.60
N ALA A 55 0.44 6.03 3.40
CA ALA A 55 1.74 5.47 3.14
C ALA A 55 2.46 6.34 2.10
N LYS A 56 3.77 6.45 2.23
CA LYS A 56 4.60 7.16 1.25
C LYS A 56 5.30 6.16 0.36
N VAL A 57 5.22 6.37 -0.95
CA VAL A 57 5.92 5.55 -1.93
C VAL A 57 7.40 5.89 -1.85
N GLU A 58 8.23 4.92 -1.49
CA GLU A 58 9.69 5.07 -1.50
C GLU A 58 10.23 4.75 -2.89
N SER A 59 9.76 3.65 -3.46
CA SER A 59 10.15 3.19 -4.80
C SER A 59 9.06 2.32 -5.40
N PHE A 60 8.83 2.44 -6.70
CA PHE A 60 7.84 1.63 -7.42
C PHE A 60 8.47 0.96 -8.64
N ASP A 61 8.32 -0.35 -8.73
CA ASP A 61 8.74 -1.19 -9.85
C ASP A 61 7.52 -1.53 -10.72
N ASP A 62 7.36 -0.80 -11.82
CA ASP A 62 6.25 -0.98 -12.79
C ASP A 62 6.29 -2.36 -13.46
N THR A 63 7.48 -2.93 -13.66
CA THR A 63 7.65 -4.24 -14.31
C THR A 63 7.14 -5.40 -13.45
N GLU A 64 7.29 -5.31 -12.13
CA GLU A 64 6.82 -6.34 -11.19
C GLU A 64 5.48 -5.97 -10.54
N HIS A 65 4.92 -4.80 -10.89
CA HIS A 65 3.79 -4.18 -10.21
C HIS A 65 3.97 -4.19 -8.68
N ARG A 66 5.20 -3.92 -8.23
CA ARG A 66 5.60 -3.98 -6.82
C ARG A 66 6.08 -2.61 -6.36
N GLY A 67 5.47 -2.10 -5.29
CA GLY A 67 5.93 -0.87 -4.65
C GLY A 67 6.44 -1.12 -3.23
N ARG A 68 7.45 -0.34 -2.83
CA ARG A 68 7.85 -0.17 -1.44
C ARG A 68 7.22 1.10 -0.91
N LEU A 69 6.54 0.95 0.21
CA LEU A 69 5.91 2.04 0.93
C LEU A 69 6.45 2.12 2.35
N THR A 70 6.56 3.34 2.84
CA THR A 70 6.74 3.60 4.27
C THR A 70 5.39 3.97 4.88
N HIS A 71 4.99 3.28 5.95
CA HIS A 71 3.81 3.66 6.72
C HIS A 71 4.05 5.04 7.35
N LEU A 72 3.16 5.99 7.05
CA LEU A 72 3.22 7.34 7.62
C LEU A 72 2.22 7.49 8.76
N LYS A 73 0.96 7.11 8.51
CA LYS A 73 -0.13 7.34 9.46
C LYS A 73 -1.32 6.44 9.21
N THR A 74 -1.90 5.87 10.26
CA THR A 74 -3.18 5.16 10.17
C THR A 74 -4.34 6.16 10.14
N LEU A 75 -5.15 6.12 9.08
CA LEU A 75 -6.24 7.09 8.85
C LEU A 75 -7.55 6.63 9.48
N SER A 76 -7.86 5.34 9.39
CA SER A 76 -9.03 4.76 10.03
C SER A 76 -8.75 3.33 10.47
N ARG A 77 -8.84 3.11 11.79
CA ARG A 77 -9.15 1.81 12.36
C ARG A 77 -10.67 1.71 12.33
N GLY A 78 -11.22 0.88 11.45
CA GLY A 78 -12.65 0.62 11.47
C GLY A 78 -13.01 0.15 12.88
N SER A 79 -13.78 0.95 13.63
CA SER A 79 -14.41 0.49 14.86
C SER A 79 -15.55 -0.43 14.41
N PHE A 80 -15.24 -1.70 14.20
CA PHE A 80 -16.22 -2.77 13.98
C PHE A 80 -16.42 -3.55 15.27
#